data_AF-A0A831RMH0-F1
#
_entry.id   AF-A0A831RMH0-F1
#
_cell.length_a   1.000
_cell.length_b   1.000
_cell.length_c   1.000
_cell.angle_alpha   90.00
_cell.angle_beta   90.00
_cell.angle_gamma   90.00
#
_symmetry.space_group_name_H-M   'P 1'
#
loop_
_entity.id
_entity.type
_entity.pdbx_description
1 polymer ?
#
loop_
_entity_poly.entity_id
_entity_poly.type
_entity_poly.pdbx_seq_one_letter_code
_entity_poly.pdbx_strand_id
1 'polypeptide(L)' 'MTGSATKRLLVLESGLFPDRETVREALQYMEQEGICQVVHRDLTGPALDEAGWDRLLRQILGSEKVITL' A
#
# COMPACT_ATOMS: atom_id res chain seq x y z
N MET A 1 -23.05 0.51 -17.19
CA MET A 1 -22.37 -0.56 -16.44
C MET A 1 -21.04 0.00 -15.94
N THR A 2 -21.04 0.68 -14.80
CA THR A 2 -19.81 1.14 -14.16
C THR A 2 -19.15 -0.07 -13.53
N GLY A 3 -18.14 -0.64 -14.19
CA GLY A 3 -17.27 -1.62 -13.56
C GLY A 3 -16.66 -0.95 -12.34
N SER A 4 -16.99 -1.42 -11.14
CA SER A 4 -16.35 -0.95 -9.91
C SER A 4 -14.89 -1.35 -10.02
N ALA A 5 -14.02 -0.42 -10.41
CA ALA A 5 -12.59 -0.64 -10.33
C ALA A 5 -12.26 -1.03 -8.89
N THR A 6 -11.63 -2.18 -8.69
CA THR A 6 -11.18 -2.59 -7.37
C THR A 6 -10.28 -1.50 -6.81
N LYS A 7 -10.67 -0.89 -5.70
CA LYS A 7 -9.94 0.21 -5.08
C LYS A 7 -8.54 -0.27 -4.71
N ARG A 8 -7.51 0.50 -5.05
CA ARG A 8 -6.12 0.13 -4.76
C ARG A 8 -5.55 0.94 -3.61
N LEU A 9 -5.09 0.25 -2.57
CA LEU A 9 -4.37 0.84 -1.45
C LEU A 9 -2.88 0.48 -1.55
N LEU A 10 -2.00 1.46 -1.34
CA LEU A 10 -0.56 1.24 -1.17
C LEU A 10 -0.20 1.41 0.30
N VAL A 11 0.49 0.42 0.86
CA VAL A 11 1.03 0.45 2.22
C VAL A 11 2.54 0.60 2.14
N LEU A 12 3.08 1.64 2.75
CA LEU A 12 4.51 1.92 2.85
C LEU A 12 4.97 1.50 4.26
N GLU A 13 5.66 0.38 4.38
CA GLU A 13 6.24 -0.09 5.65
C GLU A 13 7.56 0.66 5.89
N SER A 14 7.46 1.80 6.55
CA SER A 14 8.54 2.63 7.09
C SER A 14 9.07 2.12 8.45
N GLY A 15 8.28 1.34 9.19
CA GLY A 15 8.65 0.82 10.50
C GLY A 15 8.59 1.86 11.64
N LEU A 16 8.07 3.05 11.36
CA LEU A 16 7.95 4.16 12.31
C LEU A 16 6.59 4.20 13.02
N PHE A 17 5.60 3.42 12.57
CA PHE A 17 4.28 3.40 13.19
C PHE A 17 4.23 2.38 14.34
N PRO A 18 3.97 2.83 15.59
CA PRO A 18 4.05 1.95 16.75
C PRO A 18 2.91 0.92 16.81
N ASP A 19 1.71 1.25 16.32
CA ASP A 19 0.52 0.39 16.39
C ASP A 19 0.16 -0.23 15.02
N ARG A 20 1.15 -0.83 14.38
CA ARG A 20 1.01 -1.35 13.00
C ARG A 20 0.12 -2.58 12.89
N GLU A 21 -0.05 -3.36 13.96
CA GLU A 21 -0.78 -4.63 13.91
C GLU A 21 -2.28 -4.42 13.71
N THR A 22 -2.90 -3.48 14.44
CA THR A 22 -4.33 -3.18 14.24
C THR A 22 -4.62 -2.70 12.81
N VAL A 23 -3.73 -1.90 12.22
CA VAL A 23 -3.91 -1.44 10.83
C VAL A 23 -3.72 -2.58 9.84
N ARG A 24 -2.76 -3.49 10.08
CA ARG A 24 -2.57 -4.68 9.23
C ARG A 24 -3.77 -5.61 9.26
N GLU A 25 -4.33 -5.88 10.44
CA GLU A 25 -5.54 -6.72 10.56
C GLU A 25 -6.72 -6.11 9.79
N ALA A 26 -6.91 -4.79 9.89
CA ALA A 26 -7.96 -4.10 9.15
C ALA A 26 -7.74 -4.18 7.62
N LEU A 27 -6.50 -3.99 7.15
CA LEU A 27 -6.15 -4.09 5.74
C LEU A 27 -6.35 -5.52 5.19
N GLN A 28 -5.95 -6.52 5.98
CA GLN A 28 -6.14 -7.92 5.64
C GLN A 28 -7.61 -8.29 5.52
N TYR A 29 -8.44 -7.83 6.47
CA TYR A 29 -9.89 -8.00 6.40
C TYR A 29 -10.47 -7.35 5.13
N MET A 30 -10.09 -6.10 4.82
CA MET A 30 -10.59 -5.39 3.64
C MET A 30 -10.20 -6.08 2.33
N GLU A 31 -9.01 -6.69 2.26
CA GLU A 31 -8.58 -7.47 1.09
C GLU A 31 -9.35 -8.78 0.97
N GLN A 32 -9.57 -9.50 2.08
CA GLN A 32 -10.32 -10.77 2.11
C GLN A 32 -11.80 -10.58 1.71
N GLU A 33 -12.42 -9.49 2.15
CA GLU A 33 -13.79 -9.12 1.78
C GLU A 33 -13.90 -8.54 0.36
N GLY A 34 -12.79 -8.44 -0.38
CA GLY A 34 -12.76 -7.91 -1.74
C GLY A 34 -13.10 -6.42 -1.84
N ILE A 35 -13.01 -5.67 -0.73
CA ILE A 35 -13.31 -4.24 -0.67
C ILE A 35 -12.26 -3.43 -1.45
N CYS A 36 -10.99 -3.85 -1.35
CA CYS A 36 -9.86 -3.22 -2.01
C CYS A 36 -8.73 -4.22 -2.25
N GLN A 37 -7.85 -3.90 -3.20
CA GLN A 37 -6.57 -4.56 -3.37
C GLN A 37 -5.52 -3.82 -2.53
N VAL A 38 -4.74 -4.55 -1.73
CA VAL A 38 -3.69 -3.97 -0.89
C VAL A 38 -2.33 -4.33 -1.47
N VAL A 39 -1.43 -3.34 -1.58
CA VAL A 39 -0.06 -3.55 -2.06
C VAL A 39 0.90 -3.04 -1.00
N HIS A 40 1.76 -3.91 -0.48
CA HIS A 40 2.78 -3.53 0.51
C HIS A 40 4.12 -3.20 -0.15
N ARG A 41 4.79 -2.17 0.37
CA ARG A 41 6.16 -1.77 0.01
C ARG A 41 6.98 -1.50 1.25
N ASP A 42 8.02 -2.31 1.42
CA ASP A 42 9.01 -2.12 2.47
C ASP A 42 9.97 -0.97 2.12
N LEU A 43 10.05 0.01 3.01
CA LEU A 43 10.97 1.15 2.95
C LEU A 43 12.09 1.07 3.99
N THR A 44 12.11 0.01 4.81
CA THR A 44 13.18 -0.24 5.79
C THR A 44 14.41 -0.90 5.17
N GLY A 45 14.29 -1.38 3.94
CA GLY A 45 15.36 -1.98 3.16
C GLY A 45 16.38 -0.99 2.60
N PRO A 46 17.28 -1.46 1.72
CA PRO A 46 18.28 -0.61 1.07
C PRO A 46 17.66 0.56 0.31
N ALA A 47 18.40 1.66 0.21
CA ALA A 47 17.97 2.84 -0.54
C ALA A 47 17.63 2.47 -2.00
N LEU A 48 16.53 3.03 -2.50
CA LEU A 48 16.10 2.83 -3.89
C LEU A 48 17.03 3.54 -4.86
N ASP A 49 17.32 2.87 -5.97
CA ASP A 49 17.89 3.49 -7.16
C ASP A 49 16.83 4.34 -7.90
N GLU A 50 17.25 5.11 -8.91
CA GLU A 50 16.36 5.97 -9.70
C GLU A 50 15.17 5.20 -10.30
N ALA A 51 15.44 4.02 -10.88
CA ALA A 51 14.39 3.17 -11.43
C ALA A 51 13.44 2.62 -10.33
N GLY A 52 13.94 2.39 -9.12
CA GLY A 52 13.17 2.03 -7.95
C GLY A 52 12.23 3.15 -7.51
N TRP A 53 12.73 4.38 -7.48
CA TRP A 53 11.93 5.58 -7.21
C TRP A 53 10.83 5.77 -8.24
N ASP A 54 11.12 5.61 -9.53
CA ASP A 54 10.11 5.68 -10.60
C ASP A 54 9.00 4.63 -10.43
N ARG A 55 9.37 3.39 -10.07
CA ARG A 55 8.39 2.33 -9.80
C ARG A 55 7.52 2.67 -8.60
N LEU A 56 8.11 3.18 -7.51
CA LEU A 56 7.37 3.59 -6.33
C LEU A 56 6.42 4.76 -6.65
N LEU A 57 6.88 5.75 -7.40
CA LEU A 57 6.07 6.89 -7.84
C LEU A 57 4.86 6.43 -8.65
N ARG A 58 5.04 5.50 -9.60
CA ARG A 58 3.93 4.92 -10.37
C ARG A 58 2.93 4.17 -9.48
N GLN A 59 3.40 3.50 -8.42
CA GLN A 59 2.51 2.84 -7.47
C GLN A 59 1.73 3.84 -6.62
N ILE A 60 2.38 4.94 -6.19
CA ILE A 60 1.71 6.02 -5.45
C ILE A 60 0.63 6.66 -6.32
N LEU A 61 0.98 7.04 -7.55
CA LEU A 61 0.04 7.69 -8.48
C LEU A 61 -1.08 6.76 -8.95
N GLY A 62 -0.84 5.44 -8.94
CA GLY A 62 -1.83 4.43 -9.31
C GLY A 62 -2.72 3.95 -8.16
N SER A 63 -2.51 4.44 -6.93
CA SER A 63 -3.30 4.07 -5.75
C SER A 63 -4.27 5.17 -5.36
N GLU A 64 -5.45 4.78 -4.87
CA GLU A 64 -6.46 5.73 -4.39
C GLU A 64 -6.06 6.34 -3.05
N LYS A 65 -5.36 5.55 -2.23
CA LYS A 65 -4.84 5.96 -0.92
C LYS A 65 -3.48 5.33 -0.70
N VAL A 66 -2.65 6.06 0.04
CA VAL A 66 -1.36 5.59 0.55
C VAL A 66 -1.42 5.63 2.08
N ILE A 67 -1.03 4.53 2.71
CA ILE A 67 -0.95 4.38 4.16
C ILE A 67 0.51 4.11 4.50
N THR A 68 1.05 4.80 5.50
CA THR A 68 2.42 4.60 5.96
C THR A 68 2.40 3.94 7.33
N LEU A 69 3.04 2.77 7.45
CA LEU A 69 3.20 1.97 8.68
C LEU A 69 4.67 1.88 9.10
#